data_AF-A0A954MPY8-F1
#
_entry.id   AF-A0A954MPY8-F1
#
_cell.length_a   1.000
_cell.length_b   1.000
_cell.length_c   1.000
_cell.angle_alpha   90.00
_cell.angle_beta   90.00
_cell.angle_gamma   90.00
#
_symmetry.space_group_name_H-M   'P 1'
#
loop_
_entity.id
_entity.type
_entity.pdbx_description
1 polymer ?
#
loop_
_entity_poly.entity_id
_entity_poly.type
_entity_poly.pdbx_seq_one_letter_code
_entity_poly.pdbx_strand_id
1 'polypeptide(L)'
;MGQVGHDVVTPLDAAREYVRRGWCVVPIPYKQKRPVLKEWEQLRLSESDLDQYFDQPANVGLILGEPSGNLVDVDLDCAEARAIASNYLPATAAKSGRADAADSHWWYIAADAK
;
A
#
# COMPACT_ATOMS: atom_id res chain seq x y z
N MET A 1 -36.65 3.82 4.93
CA MET A 1 -35.59 4.44 4.11
C MET A 1 -34.28 3.84 4.59
N GLY A 2 -33.78 2.80 3.91
CA GLY A 2 -32.58 2.09 4.35
C GLY A 2 -31.35 2.98 4.17
N GLN A 3 -30.58 3.17 5.23
CA GLN A 3 -29.25 3.75 5.11
C GLN A 3 -28.39 2.77 4.32
N VAL A 4 -27.91 3.20 3.16
CA VAL A 4 -26.84 2.50 2.45
C VAL A 4 -25.58 2.70 3.29
N GLY A 5 -25.17 1.66 4.00
CA GLY A 5 -23.87 1.65 4.66
C GLY A 5 -22.80 1.75 3.58
N HIS A 6 -21.97 2.79 3.61
CA HIS A 6 -20.68 2.71 2.95
C HIS A 6 -19.91 1.64 3.70
N ASP A 7 -19.69 0.47 3.09
CA ASP A 7 -18.80 -0.55 3.63
C ASP A 7 -17.43 0.10 3.84
N VAL A 8 -17.06 0.31 5.11
CA VAL A 8 -15.75 0.83 5.48
C VAL A 8 -14.75 -0.25 5.13
N VAL A 9 -13.96 -0.04 4.07
CA VAL A 9 -12.87 -0.95 3.69
C VAL A 9 -11.95 -1.12 4.89
N THR A 10 -11.86 -2.34 5.41
CA THR A 10 -10.99 -2.64 6.55
C THR A 10 -9.54 -2.84 6.08
N PRO A 11 -8.55 -2.76 6.98
CA PRO A 11 -7.17 -3.14 6.66
C PRO A 11 -7.05 -4.56 6.09
N LEU A 12 -7.88 -5.51 6.57
CA LEU A 12 -7.92 -6.88 6.07
C LEU A 12 -8.46 -6.94 4.63
N ASP A 13 -9.50 -6.16 4.30
CA ASP A 13 -10.03 -6.09 2.93
C ASP A 13 -8.99 -5.53 1.95
N ALA A 14 -8.28 -4.48 2.37
CA ALA A 14 -7.18 -3.91 1.58
C ALA A 14 -6.03 -4.93 1.40
N ALA A 15 -5.64 -5.63 2.46
CA ALA A 15 -4.60 -6.65 2.40
C ALA A 15 -4.95 -7.79 1.42
N ARG A 16 -6.20 -8.27 1.44
CA ARG A 16 -6.70 -9.28 0.50
C ARG A 16 -6.62 -8.80 -0.95
N GLU A 17 -7.05 -7.57 -1.21
CA GLU A 17 -6.97 -6.96 -2.54
C GLU A 17 -5.52 -6.82 -3.03
N TYR A 18 -4.60 -6.41 -2.17
CA TYR A 18 -3.18 -6.30 -2.52
C TYR A 18 -2.54 -7.66 -2.81
N VAL A 19 -2.83 -8.68 -2.01
CA VAL A 19 -2.37 -10.05 -2.27
C VAL A 19 -2.92 -10.57 -3.61
N ARG A 20 -4.19 -10.29 -3.94
CA ARG A 20 -4.78 -10.66 -5.26
C ARG A 20 -4.09 -9.97 -6.45
N ARG A 21 -3.52 -8.78 -6.24
CA ARG A 21 -2.70 -8.07 -7.22
C ARG A 21 -1.27 -8.63 -7.33
N GLY A 22 -0.91 -9.60 -6.50
CA GLY A 22 0.44 -10.15 -6.41
C GLY A 22 1.39 -9.30 -5.57
N TRP A 23 0.88 -8.41 -4.72
CA TRP A 23 1.71 -7.60 -3.83
C TRP A 23 1.88 -8.26 -2.47
N CYS A 24 3.09 -8.17 -1.94
CA CYS A 24 3.44 -8.72 -0.64
C CYS A 24 3.08 -7.73 0.46
N VAL A 25 2.17 -8.15 1.34
CA VAL A 25 1.68 -7.33 2.47
C VAL A 25 2.39 -7.68 3.77
N VAL A 26 2.51 -6.69 4.66
CA VAL A 26 3.05 -6.84 6.01
C VAL A 26 2.13 -6.13 6.99
N PRO A 27 1.63 -6.80 8.05
CA PRO A 27 0.85 -6.12 9.08
C PRO A 27 1.77 -5.20 9.89
N ILE A 28 1.31 -3.97 10.09
CA ILE A 28 1.96 -2.99 10.95
C ILE A 28 1.05 -2.78 12.15
N PRO A 29 1.52 -2.90 13.40
CA PRO A 29 0.66 -2.68 14.56
C PRO A 29 -0.04 -1.32 14.49
N TYR A 30 -1.31 -1.26 14.91
CA TYR A 30 -2.11 -0.05 14.76
C TYR A 30 -1.42 1.19 15.34
N LYS A 31 -1.54 2.31 14.62
CA LYS A 31 -0.88 3.60 14.91
C LYS A 31 0.65 3.59 14.90
N GLN A 32 1.28 2.48 14.48
CA GLN A 32 2.71 2.42 14.23
C GLN A 32 3.02 2.66 12.75
N LYS A 33 4.29 3.00 12.50
CA LYS A 33 4.84 3.27 11.16
C LYS A 33 5.88 2.25 10.70
N ARG A 34 6.03 1.14 11.44
CA ARG A 34 7.01 0.09 11.12
C ARG A 34 6.49 -1.30 11.50
N PRO A 35 6.80 -2.33 10.70
CA PRO A 35 6.59 -3.72 11.11
C PRO A 35 7.37 -4.06 12.38
N VAL A 36 6.87 -5.03 13.14
CA VAL A 36 7.55 -5.58 14.33
C VAL A 36 7.90 -7.06 14.19
N LEU A 37 7.45 -7.70 13.10
CA LEU A 37 7.78 -9.07 12.77
C LEU A 37 9.27 -9.16 12.39
N LYS A 38 9.94 -10.22 12.85
CA LYS A 38 11.31 -10.53 12.42
C LYS A 38 11.29 -10.92 10.95
N GLU A 39 12.28 -10.45 10.17
CA GLU A 39 12.43 -10.79 8.74
C GLU A 39 11.17 -10.46 7.92
N TRP A 40 10.47 -9.38 8.29
CA TRP A 40 9.25 -8.93 7.62
C TRP A 40 9.46 -8.65 6.13
N GLU A 41 10.67 -8.31 5.72
CA GLU A 41 11.09 -8.08 4.33
C GLU A 41 10.96 -9.36 3.46
N GLN A 42 11.00 -10.53 4.10
CA GLN A 42 10.87 -11.83 3.44
C GLN A 42 9.46 -12.42 3.51
N LEU A 43 8.51 -11.70 4.12
CA LEU A 43 7.16 -12.20 4.32
C LEU A 43 6.42 -12.30 2.97
N ARG A 44 5.76 -13.43 2.73
CA ARG A 44 4.96 -13.72 1.52
C ARG A 44 3.62 -14.31 1.93
N LEU A 45 2.76 -13.46 2.51
CA LEU A 45 1.43 -13.90 2.98
C LEU A 45 0.52 -14.22 1.78
N SER A 46 -0.13 -15.37 1.84
CA SER A 46 -1.26 -15.73 0.99
C SER A 46 -2.57 -15.18 1.56
N GLU A 47 -3.66 -15.20 0.77
CA GLU A 47 -4.98 -14.77 1.26
C GLU A 47 -5.43 -15.55 2.51
N SER A 48 -5.09 -16.86 2.59
CA SER A 48 -5.44 -17.71 3.74
C SER A 48 -4.67 -17.39 5.02
N ASP A 49 -3.53 -16.72 4.91
CA ASP A 49 -2.76 -16.31 6.09
C ASP A 49 -3.35 -15.05 6.74
N LEU A 50 -4.00 -14.19 5.95
CA LEU A 50 -4.34 -12.82 6.36
C LEU A 50 -5.24 -12.74 7.59
N ASP A 51 -6.19 -13.67 7.75
CA ASP A 51 -7.09 -13.66 8.92
C ASP A 51 -6.33 -13.81 10.24
N GLN A 52 -5.22 -14.55 10.24
CA GLN A 52 -4.36 -14.71 11.42
C GLN A 52 -3.47 -13.48 11.65
N TYR A 53 -2.97 -12.83 10.59
CA TYR A 53 -2.04 -11.70 10.70
C TYR A 53 -2.73 -10.35 10.91
N PHE A 54 -4.03 -10.26 10.64
CA PHE A 54 -4.89 -9.09 10.85
C PHE A 54 -6.00 -9.38 11.87
N ASP A 55 -5.76 -10.31 12.80
CA ASP A 55 -6.67 -10.68 13.90
C ASP A 55 -6.85 -9.58 14.96
N GLN A 56 -5.95 -8.59 14.95
CA GLN A 56 -5.96 -7.38 15.76
C GLN A 56 -5.92 -6.13 14.86
N PRO A 57 -6.32 -4.96 15.38
CA PRO A 57 -6.17 -3.70 14.64
C PRO A 57 -4.74 -3.51 14.14
N ALA A 58 -4.59 -3.33 12.83
CA ALA A 58 -3.32 -3.15 12.15
C ALA A 58 -3.47 -2.18 10.97
N ASN A 59 -2.36 -1.54 10.61
CA ASN A 59 -2.18 -0.90 9.32
C ASN A 59 -1.62 -1.93 8.32
N VAL A 60 -1.72 -1.64 7.03
CA VAL A 60 -1.14 -2.47 5.96
C VAL A 60 0.14 -1.82 5.44
N GLY A 61 1.26 -2.54 5.45
CA GLY A 61 2.46 -2.21 4.70
C GLY A 61 2.58 -3.06 3.44
N LEU A 62 3.31 -2.56 2.44
CA LEU A 62 3.69 -3.30 1.23
C LEU A 62 5.21 -3.47 1.18
N ILE A 63 5.66 -4.65 0.74
CA ILE A 63 7.05 -4.91 0.40
C ILE A 63 7.23 -4.55 -1.07
N LEU A 64 7.91 -3.43 -1.34
CA LEU A 64 8.13 -2.93 -2.70
C LEU A 64 9.23 -3.73 -3.44
N GLY A 65 9.44 -3.42 -4.71
CA GLY A 65 10.44 -4.06 -5.56
C GLY A 65 10.01 -5.43 -6.07
N GLU A 66 10.98 -6.26 -6.42
CA GLU A 66 10.81 -7.61 -7.00
C GLU A 66 9.73 -8.46 -6.30
N PRO A 67 9.64 -8.49 -4.95
CA PRO A 67 8.60 -9.24 -4.24
C PRO A 67 7.17 -8.92 -4.65
N SER A 68 6.91 -7.68 -5.07
CA SER A 68 5.59 -7.21 -5.52
C SER A 68 5.57 -6.91 -7.01
N GLY A 69 6.35 -7.66 -7.80
CA GLY A 69 6.42 -7.51 -9.24
C GLY A 69 7.10 -6.22 -9.69
N ASN A 70 8.10 -5.76 -8.94
CA ASN A 70 8.77 -4.46 -9.12
C ASN A 70 7.85 -3.24 -8.89
N LEU A 71 6.97 -3.34 -7.89
CA LEU A 71 6.15 -2.23 -7.43
C LEU A 71 7.03 -1.13 -6.82
N VAL A 72 6.79 0.12 -7.22
CA VAL A 72 7.47 1.31 -6.72
C VAL A 72 6.45 2.32 -6.24
N ASP A 73 6.73 2.91 -5.08
CA ASP A 73 6.07 4.10 -4.56
C ASP A 73 6.97 5.30 -4.79
N VAL A 74 6.47 6.30 -5.51
CA VAL A 74 7.13 7.61 -5.61
C VAL A 74 6.48 8.55 -4.62
N ASP A 75 7.16 8.78 -3.49
CA ASP A 75 6.69 9.65 -2.42
C ASP A 75 6.98 11.14 -2.75
N LEU A 76 5.92 11.92 -2.87
CA LEU A 76 5.92 13.35 -3.20
C LEU A 76 5.65 14.16 -1.92
N ASP A 77 6.61 14.08 -1.00
CA ASP A 77 6.53 14.60 0.38
C ASP A 77 6.21 16.10 0.47
N CYS A 78 6.57 16.91 -0.53
CA CYS A 78 6.37 18.36 -0.53
C CYS A 78 5.50 18.86 -1.69
N ALA A 79 5.01 20.09 -1.54
CA ALA A 79 4.18 20.74 -2.55
C ALA A 79 4.94 20.91 -3.88
N GLU A 80 6.24 21.21 -3.81
CA GLU A 80 7.12 21.37 -4.97
C GLU A 80 7.25 20.05 -5.74
N ALA A 81 7.45 18.92 -5.04
CA ALA A 81 7.53 17.60 -5.67
C ALA A 81 6.22 17.25 -6.39
N ARG A 82 5.07 17.50 -5.76
CA ARG A 82 3.76 17.30 -6.39
C ARG A 82 3.54 18.21 -7.60
N ALA A 83 3.95 19.48 -7.49
CA ALA A 83 3.77 20.45 -8.56
C ALA A 83 4.53 20.08 -9.84
N ILE A 84 5.68 19.42 -9.72
CA ILE A 84 6.52 19.04 -10.87
C ILE A 84 6.37 17.57 -11.27
N ALA A 85 5.67 16.73 -10.50
CA ALA A 85 5.60 15.28 -10.72
C ALA A 85 5.19 14.92 -12.16
N SER A 86 4.17 15.59 -12.70
CA SER A 86 3.69 15.34 -14.07
C SER A 86 4.67 15.71 -15.19
N ASN A 87 5.70 16.52 -14.89
CA ASN A 87 6.74 16.88 -15.86
C ASN A 87 7.79 15.77 -16.00
N TYR A 88 7.96 14.93 -14.97
CA TYR A 88 9.05 13.95 -14.89
C TYR A 88 8.57 12.51 -14.83
N LEU A 89 7.36 12.27 -14.32
CA LEU A 89 6.82 10.93 -14.13
C LEU A 89 5.75 10.61 -15.19
N PRO A 90 5.69 9.36 -15.72
CA PRO A 90 4.62 8.94 -16.60
C PRO A 90 3.24 9.11 -15.94
N ALA A 91 2.21 9.39 -16.74
CA ALA A 91 0.85 9.44 -16.21
C ALA A 91 0.44 8.07 -15.65
N THR A 92 -0.10 8.05 -14.43
CA THR A 92 -0.65 6.86 -13.78
C THR A 92 -2.00 7.17 -13.14
N ALA A 93 -2.92 6.20 -13.19
CA ALA A 93 -4.16 6.26 -12.44
C ALA A 93 -3.99 5.72 -11.00
N ALA A 94 -2.90 5.00 -10.73
CA ALA A 94 -2.59 4.49 -9.41
C ALA A 94 -1.91 5.59 -8.58
N LYS A 95 -2.73 6.38 -7.89
CA LYS A 95 -2.29 7.42 -6.96
C LYS A 95 -3.01 7.23 -5.63
N SER A 96 -2.32 7.54 -4.53
CA SER A 96 -2.91 7.54 -3.20
C SER A 96 -2.32 8.65 -2.35
N GLY A 97 -2.90 8.85 -1.17
CA GLY A 97 -2.48 9.89 -0.27
C GLY A 97 -3.50 10.15 0.82
N ARG A 98 -3.22 11.16 1.65
CA ARG A 98 -4.12 11.60 2.72
C ARG A 98 -5.07 12.67 2.19
N ALA A 99 -6.10 13.01 2.96
CA ALA A 99 -7.11 14.00 2.53
C ALA A 99 -6.50 15.37 2.15
N ASP A 100 -5.41 15.78 2.81
CA ASP A 100 -4.68 17.02 2.58
C ASP A 100 -3.59 16.94 1.50
N ALA A 101 -3.27 15.72 1.03
CA ALA A 101 -2.29 15.46 -0.02
C ALA A 101 -2.67 14.16 -0.76
N ALA A 102 -3.81 14.17 -1.45
CA ALA A 102 -4.47 12.96 -1.96
C ALA A 102 -3.70 12.25 -3.09
N ASP A 103 -2.77 12.95 -3.73
CA ASP A 103 -1.92 12.46 -4.82
C ASP A 103 -0.43 12.51 -4.46
N SER A 104 -0.09 12.42 -3.16
CA SER A 104 1.30 12.42 -2.72
C SER A 104 2.06 11.12 -3.00
N HIS A 105 1.37 10.02 -3.29
CA HIS A 105 2.00 8.76 -3.69
C HIS A 105 1.58 8.41 -5.11
N TRP A 106 2.55 8.19 -6.01
CA TRP A 106 2.30 7.69 -7.36
C TRP A 106 2.92 6.30 -7.50
N TRP A 107 2.12 5.34 -7.95
CA TRP A 107 2.50 3.92 -7.96
C TRP A 107 2.80 3.43 -9.38
N TYR A 108 3.85 2.61 -9.50
CA TYR A 108 4.31 2.05 -10.76
C TYR A 108 4.78 0.61 -10.63
N ILE A 109 4.73 -0.12 -11.73
CA ILE A 109 5.59 -1.29 -11.95
C ILE A 109 6.75 -0.84 -12.84
N ALA A 110 7.98 -1.00 -12.36
CA ALA A 110 9.18 -0.58 -13.09
C ALA A 110 10.15 -1.77 -13.22
N ALA A 111 10.28 -2.32 -14.44
CA ALA A 111 10.98 -3.58 -14.71
C ALA A 111 12.42 -3.66 -14.16
N ASP A 112 13.11 -2.52 -14.03
CA ASP A 112 14.50 -2.42 -13.57
C ASP A 112 14.64 -1.68 -12.22
N ALA A 113 13.55 -1.55 -11.45
CA ALA A 113 13.63 -1.01 -10.09
C ALA A 113 14.50 -1.94 -9.23
N LYS A 114 15.55 -1.38 -8.62
CA LYS A 114 16.49 -2.09 -7.73
C LYS A 114 16.24 -1.74 -6.28
#